data_AF-T0Q5B2-F1
#
_entry.id   AF-T0Q5B2-F1
#
_cell.length_a   1.000
_cell.length_b   1.000
_cell.length_c   1.000
_cell.angle_alpha   90.00
_cell.angle_beta   90.00
_cell.angle_gamma   90.00
#
_symmetry.space_group_name_H-M   'P 1'
#
loop_
_entity.id
_entity.type
_entity.pdbx_description
1 polymer ?
#
loop_
_entity_poly.entity_id
_entity_poly.type
_entity_poly.pdbx_seq_one_letter_code
_entity_poly.pdbx_strand_id
1 'polypeptide(L)'
;MNRQRRQRPPPDAGHRHGHTVNDNIRPGMRVAVVQKQDQPTGKLTYGTVATTLTNSALHPRGIKVRLTDGTVGRVQTIVNGEAPEPAPEPEAARPSSRLHLQDFIQAPSPAKLQLHDFIEYPATTSTPECDARPWACTACTFANSGFLVVCEVCETPKTL
;
A
#
# COMPACT_ATOMS: atom_id res chain seq x y z
N MET A 1 -67.03 -20.32 17.89
CA MET A 1 -66.15 -19.84 16.80
C MET A 1 -65.53 -18.49 17.19
N ASN A 2 -64.37 -18.46 17.85
CA ASN A 2 -63.67 -17.20 18.15
C ASN A 2 -62.45 -17.07 17.24
N ARG A 3 -62.63 -16.36 16.11
CA ARG A 3 -61.54 -15.92 15.24
C ARG A 3 -60.79 -14.80 15.96
N GLN A 4 -59.86 -15.18 16.83
CA GLN A 4 -58.89 -14.23 17.38
C GLN A 4 -58.08 -13.68 16.18
N ARG A 5 -58.37 -12.42 15.81
CA ARG A 5 -57.57 -11.67 14.85
C ARG A 5 -56.13 -11.70 15.34
N ARG A 6 -55.26 -12.44 14.65
CA ARG A 6 -53.81 -12.36 14.85
C ARG A 6 -53.42 -10.91 14.63
N GLN A 7 -53.13 -10.19 15.70
CA GLN A 7 -52.61 -8.83 15.62
C GLN A 7 -51.28 -8.92 14.86
N ARG A 8 -51.14 -8.14 13.79
CA ARG A 8 -49.88 -8.07 13.04
C ARG A 8 -48.81 -7.57 14.03
N PRO A 9 -47.68 -8.27 14.20
CA PRO A 9 -46.62 -7.79 15.07
C PRO A 9 -46.19 -6.39 14.57
N PRO A 10 -45.83 -5.48 15.48
CA PRO A 10 -45.37 -4.14 15.11
C PRO A 10 -44.18 -4.26 14.13
N PRO A 11 -44.05 -3.36 13.14
CA PRO A 11 -42.89 -3.34 12.27
C PRO A 11 -41.65 -3.26 13.16
N ASP A 12 -40.72 -4.18 12.90
CA ASP A 12 -39.45 -4.36 13.58
C ASP A 12 -38.87 -3.03 14.09
N ALA A 13 -38.57 -2.97 15.39
CA ALA A 13 -37.82 -1.88 16.02
C ALA A 13 -36.34 -1.93 15.61
N GLY A 14 -36.09 -2.18 14.32
CA GLY A 14 -34.79 -2.44 13.72
C GLY A 14 -34.36 -1.24 12.89
N HIS A 15 -33.34 -0.55 13.39
CA HIS A 15 -32.50 0.40 12.66
C HIS A 15 -33.14 1.76 12.32
N ARG A 16 -33.18 2.66 13.31
CA ARG A 16 -33.16 4.11 13.02
C ARG A 16 -31.85 4.37 12.26
N HIS A 17 -31.92 4.60 10.95
CA HIS A 17 -30.81 5.19 10.20
C HIS A 17 -30.52 6.56 10.82
N GLY A 18 -29.66 6.58 11.83
CA GLY A 18 -29.22 7.80 12.48
C GLY A 18 -28.61 8.68 11.40
N HIS A 19 -29.35 9.71 10.99
CA HIS A 19 -28.77 10.76 10.18
C HIS A 19 -27.65 11.36 11.02
N THR A 20 -26.42 11.24 10.54
CA THR A 20 -25.28 11.85 11.21
C THR A 20 -25.47 13.36 11.13
N VAL A 21 -25.88 13.97 12.23
CA VAL A 21 -25.95 15.43 12.39
C VAL A 21 -24.50 15.91 12.36
N ASN A 22 -24.18 16.73 11.36
CA ASN A 22 -22.83 17.15 11.09
C ASN A 22 -22.68 18.64 11.37
N ASP A 23 -22.19 18.99 12.56
CA ASP A 23 -21.87 20.40 12.85
C ASP A 23 -20.41 20.66 13.22
N ASN A 24 -19.52 19.64 13.20
CA ASN A 24 -18.17 19.82 13.75
C ASN A 24 -17.03 19.18 12.93
N ILE A 25 -17.12 19.02 11.61
CA ILE A 25 -15.95 18.64 10.79
C ILE A 25 -15.33 19.87 10.13
N ARG A 26 -14.16 20.26 10.63
CA ARG A 26 -13.34 21.36 10.12
C ARG A 26 -12.10 20.82 9.41
N PRO A 27 -11.57 21.54 8.41
CA PRO A 27 -10.23 21.28 7.89
C PRO A 27 -9.22 21.22 9.04
N GLY A 28 -8.27 20.29 8.97
CA GLY A 28 -7.26 20.03 10.01
C GLY A 28 -7.65 18.96 11.03
N MET A 29 -8.89 18.46 11.02
CA MET A 29 -9.31 17.37 11.91
C MET A 29 -8.86 16.00 11.38
N ARG A 30 -8.46 15.10 12.28
CA ARG A 30 -8.18 13.70 11.93
C ARG A 30 -9.48 12.90 11.91
N VAL A 31 -9.69 12.18 10.82
CA VAL A 31 -10.91 11.41 10.57
C VAL A 31 -10.56 10.06 9.98
N ALA A 32 -11.44 9.09 10.23
CA ALA A 32 -11.49 7.83 9.52
C ALA A 32 -12.52 7.94 8.40
N VAL A 33 -12.07 7.72 7.16
CA VAL A 33 -12.91 7.78 5.96
C VAL A 33 -12.98 6.42 5.28
N VAL A 34 -14.14 6.10 4.71
CA VAL A 34 -14.28 4.97 3.78
C VAL A 34 -14.26 5.48 2.35
N GLN A 35 -13.35 4.95 1.53
CA GLN A 35 -13.29 5.27 0.11
C GLN A 35 -14.35 4.50 -0.67
N LYS A 36 -14.69 4.95 -1.88
CA LYS A 36 -15.70 4.25 -2.71
C LYS A 36 -15.34 2.80 -2.97
N GLN A 37 -14.07 2.52 -3.26
CA GLN A 37 -13.55 1.18 -3.48
C GLN A 37 -13.63 0.29 -2.23
N ASP A 38 -13.53 0.90 -1.05
CA ASP A 38 -13.52 0.19 0.24
C ASP A 38 -14.91 0.04 0.86
N GLN A 39 -15.95 0.67 0.31
CA GLN A 39 -17.34 0.55 0.79
C GLN A 39 -17.85 -0.88 1.01
N PRO A 40 -17.58 -1.88 0.13
CA PRO A 40 -17.99 -3.26 0.39
C PRO A 40 -17.19 -3.93 1.51
N THR A 41 -15.93 -3.56 1.68
CA THR A 41 -15.02 -4.14 2.68
C THR A 41 -15.09 -3.46 4.04
N GLY A 42 -15.58 -2.22 4.09
CA GLY A 42 -15.57 -1.38 5.28
C GLY A 42 -14.18 -0.88 5.70
N LYS A 43 -13.15 -1.03 4.86
CA LYS A 43 -11.79 -0.58 5.19
C LYS A 43 -11.77 0.94 5.41
N LEU A 44 -11.22 1.34 6.56
CA LEU A 44 -11.10 2.74 6.95
C LEU A 44 -9.70 3.26 6.64
N THR A 45 -9.63 4.40 5.99
CA THR A 45 -8.41 5.17 5.78
C THR A 45 -8.38 6.32 6.78
N TYR A 46 -7.28 6.45 7.52
CA TYR A 46 -7.11 7.54 8.48
C TYR A 46 -6.34 8.68 7.83
N GLY A 47 -6.78 9.92 8.06
CA GLY A 47 -6.06 11.09 7.58
C GLY A 47 -6.62 12.39 8.11
N THR A 48 -6.00 13.49 7.70
CA THR A 48 -6.40 14.84 8.07
C THR A 48 -7.30 15.44 6.99
N VAL A 49 -8.41 16.06 7.38
CA VAL A 49 -9.32 16.72 6.43
C VAL A 49 -8.66 17.94 5.81
N ALA A 50 -8.58 18.00 4.48
CA ALA A 50 -8.20 19.19 3.73
C ALA A 50 -9.42 20.05 3.39
N THR A 51 -10.50 19.43 2.89
CA THR A 51 -11.69 20.17 2.44
C THR A 51 -12.96 19.34 2.59
N THR A 52 -14.02 19.95 3.10
CA THR A 52 -15.36 19.34 3.12
C THR A 52 -16.04 19.53 1.77
N LEU A 53 -16.47 18.44 1.13
CA LEU A 53 -17.05 18.43 -0.22
C LEU A 53 -18.58 18.34 -0.23
N THR A 54 -19.23 18.54 0.93
CA THR A 54 -20.68 18.45 1.08
C THR A 54 -21.18 19.71 1.78
N ASN A 55 -22.21 20.34 1.23
CA ASN A 55 -22.71 21.65 1.68
C ASN A 55 -24.00 21.56 2.52
N SER A 56 -24.78 20.48 2.39
CA SER A 56 -26.01 20.31 3.16
C SER A 56 -25.75 20.07 4.65
N ALA A 57 -26.55 20.58 5.58
CA ALA A 57 -26.35 20.31 7.01
C ALA A 57 -26.73 18.86 7.42
N LEU A 58 -27.70 18.26 6.72
CA LEU A 58 -28.17 16.90 6.97
C LEU A 58 -27.54 15.93 5.97
N HIS A 59 -26.83 14.92 6.48
CA HIS A 59 -26.16 13.92 5.64
C HIS A 59 -26.61 12.50 5.97
N PRO A 60 -27.66 11.98 5.30
CA PRO A 60 -28.18 10.64 5.58
C PRO A 60 -27.17 9.52 5.32
N ARG A 61 -26.14 9.75 4.49
CA ARG A 61 -25.08 8.78 4.17
C ARG A 61 -23.69 9.24 4.63
N GLY A 62 -23.63 10.17 5.58
CA GLY A 62 -22.38 10.77 6.05
C GLY A 62 -21.77 11.80 5.11
N ILE A 63 -20.66 12.37 5.56
CA ILE A 63 -20.07 13.61 5.06
C ILE A 63 -18.93 13.27 4.12
N LYS A 64 -18.96 13.81 2.89
CA LYS A 64 -17.87 13.62 1.94
C LYS A 64 -16.78 14.66 2.20
N VAL A 65 -15.55 14.18 2.38
CA VAL A 65 -14.36 15.02 2.61
C VAL A 65 -13.24 14.61 1.67
N ARG A 66 -12.33 15.56 1.41
CA ARG A 66 -11.01 15.33 0.83
C ARG A 66 -9.98 15.43 1.94
N LEU A 67 -9.12 14.44 2.04
CA LEU A 67 -7.98 14.40 2.95
C LEU A 67 -6.77 15.15 2.37
N THR A 68 -5.76 15.43 3.19
CA THR A 68 -4.53 16.16 2.81
C THR A 68 -3.67 15.43 1.77
N ASP A 69 -3.78 14.10 1.70
CA ASP A 69 -3.17 13.24 0.68
C ASP A 69 -3.91 13.28 -0.67
N GLY A 70 -5.05 13.98 -0.76
CA GLY A 70 -5.91 14.04 -1.94
C GLY A 70 -7.01 12.96 -1.97
N THR A 71 -7.00 12.02 -1.03
CA THR A 71 -7.98 10.93 -0.94
C THR A 71 -9.38 11.48 -0.66
N VAL A 72 -10.40 10.94 -1.34
CA VAL A 72 -11.81 11.34 -1.16
C VAL A 72 -12.61 10.19 -0.57
N GLY A 73 -13.31 10.46 0.53
CA GLY A 73 -14.09 9.43 1.24
C GLY A 73 -15.28 9.99 2.02
N ARG A 74 -16.09 9.08 2.56
CA ARG A 74 -17.17 9.39 3.52
C ARG A 74 -16.62 9.24 4.93
N VAL A 75 -16.81 10.26 5.77
CA VAL A 75 -16.39 10.20 7.18
C VAL A 75 -17.26 9.21 7.94
N GLN A 76 -16.62 8.28 8.65
CA GLN A 76 -17.28 7.33 9.55
C GLN A 76 -17.04 7.69 11.02
N THR A 77 -15.83 8.14 11.37
CA THR A 77 -15.45 8.43 12.76
C THR A 77 -14.47 9.60 12.81
N ILE A 78 -14.62 10.46 13.82
CA ILE A 78 -13.67 11.53 14.14
C ILE A 78 -12.71 10.99 15.20
N VAL A 79 -11.40 11.09 14.94
CA VAL A 79 -10.37 10.56 15.85
C VAL A 79 -9.88 11.71 16.73
N ASN A 80 -10.39 11.78 17.97
CA ASN A 80 -9.97 12.76 18.97
C ASN A 80 -8.77 12.23 19.76
N GLY A 81 -7.57 12.34 19.19
CA GLY A 81 -6.31 12.02 19.89
C GLY A 81 -5.89 10.55 19.78
N GLU A 82 -4.59 10.37 19.54
CA GLU A 82 -3.85 9.12 19.26
C GLU A 82 -4.43 8.28 18.12
N ALA A 83 -3.76 8.33 16.96
CA ALA A 83 -4.02 7.29 15.97
C ALA A 83 -3.64 5.95 16.61
N PRO A 84 -4.41 4.87 16.38
CA PRO A 84 -3.78 3.57 16.47
C PRO A 84 -2.60 3.63 15.51
N GLU A 85 -1.39 3.55 16.07
CA GLU A 85 -0.16 3.30 15.33
C GLU A 85 -0.53 2.29 14.24
N PRO A 86 -0.34 2.62 12.95
CA PRO A 86 -0.92 1.87 11.85
C PRO A 86 -0.68 0.41 12.14
N ALA A 87 -1.77 -0.34 12.39
CA ALA A 87 -1.68 -1.70 12.88
C ALA A 87 -0.59 -2.38 12.06
N PRO A 88 0.49 -2.87 12.69
CA PRO A 88 1.65 -3.36 11.98
C PRO A 88 1.11 -4.27 10.89
N GLU A 89 1.45 -3.96 9.64
CA GLU A 89 1.11 -4.79 8.49
C GLU A 89 1.25 -6.24 8.92
N PRO A 90 0.25 -7.12 8.68
CA PRO A 90 0.28 -8.46 9.22
C PRO A 90 1.66 -9.04 8.92
N GLU A 91 2.38 -9.36 10.00
CA GLU A 91 3.76 -9.84 10.04
C GLU A 91 3.90 -11.23 9.39
N ALA A 92 3.02 -11.55 8.43
CA ALA A 92 3.04 -12.72 7.58
C ALA A 92 4.06 -12.52 6.44
N ALA A 93 5.35 -12.36 6.79
CA ALA A 93 6.50 -12.69 5.94
C ALA A 93 7.88 -12.30 6.54
N ARG A 94 8.00 -12.03 7.85
CA ARG A 94 9.33 -11.95 8.47
C ARG A 94 9.66 -13.29 9.12
N PRO A 95 10.36 -14.22 8.45
CA PRO A 95 10.92 -15.35 9.15
C PRO A 95 11.87 -14.76 10.20
N SER A 96 11.66 -15.15 11.46
CA SER A 96 12.57 -14.84 12.56
C SER A 96 13.90 -15.54 12.26
N SER A 97 14.71 -14.89 11.44
CA SER A 97 16.06 -15.32 11.06
C SER A 97 17.03 -14.86 12.15
N ARG A 98 16.68 -15.09 13.41
CA ARG A 98 17.68 -15.27 14.44
C ARG A 98 18.13 -16.73 14.36
N LEU A 99 18.85 -17.04 13.28
CA LEU A 99 19.60 -18.28 13.18
C LEU A 99 20.44 -18.40 14.45
N HIS A 100 20.20 -19.46 15.21
CA HIS A 100 20.89 -19.71 16.45
C HIS A 100 22.28 -20.22 16.10
N LEU A 101 23.33 -19.64 16.70
CA LEU A 101 24.73 -19.98 16.40
C LEU A 101 25.01 -21.50 16.50
N GLN A 102 24.18 -22.22 17.26
CA GLN A 102 24.24 -23.66 17.47
C GLN A 102 23.84 -24.47 16.23
N ASP A 103 23.04 -23.92 15.31
CA ASP A 103 22.59 -24.59 14.09
C ASP A 103 23.71 -24.69 13.02
N PHE A 104 24.75 -23.85 13.13
CA PHE A 104 25.90 -23.86 12.22
C PHE A 104 27.02 -24.82 12.65
N ILE A 105 27.07 -25.24 13.92
CA ILE A 105 28.18 -26.05 14.45
C ILE A 105 27.95 -27.56 14.19
N GLN A 106 26.70 -27.98 13.94
CA GLN A 106 26.31 -29.39 13.80
C GLN A 106 26.02 -29.83 12.36
N ALA A 107 26.51 -29.12 11.34
CA ALA A 107 26.42 -29.63 9.98
C ALA A 107 27.36 -30.85 9.82
N PRO A 108 26.87 -32.04 9.43
CA PRO A 108 27.75 -33.14 9.10
C PRO A 108 28.65 -32.69 7.94
N SER A 109 29.96 -32.82 8.12
CA SER A 109 30.96 -32.47 7.10
C SER A 109 30.55 -33.09 5.77
N PRO A 110 30.24 -32.29 4.73
CA PRO A 110 29.91 -32.87 3.44
C PRO A 110 31.15 -33.63 2.97
N ALA A 111 30.96 -34.91 2.64
CA ALA A 111 31.97 -35.74 2.00
C ALA A 111 32.59 -34.93 0.87
N LYS A 112 33.92 -34.89 0.84
CA LYS A 112 34.77 -34.05 -0.01
C LYS A 112 34.32 -34.13 -1.48
N LEU A 113 33.42 -33.23 -1.88
CA LEU A 113 33.03 -33.07 -3.28
C LEU A 113 34.23 -32.47 -3.99
N GLN A 114 34.90 -33.30 -4.78
CA GLN A 114 36.02 -32.87 -5.59
C GLN A 114 35.47 -32.03 -6.73
N LEU A 115 35.99 -30.80 -6.86
CA LEU A 115 35.53 -29.76 -7.77
C LEU A 115 35.59 -30.14 -9.26
N HIS A 116 36.20 -31.29 -9.62
CA HIS A 116 36.37 -31.72 -11.00
C HIS A 116 35.23 -32.57 -11.56
N ASP A 117 34.25 -32.98 -10.75
CA ASP A 117 33.23 -33.96 -11.18
C ASP A 117 31.93 -33.34 -11.74
N PHE A 118 31.78 -32.01 -11.75
CA PHE A 118 30.54 -31.33 -12.18
C PHE A 118 30.68 -30.34 -13.33
N ILE A 119 31.83 -30.33 -14.02
CA ILE A 119 31.98 -29.50 -15.23
C ILE A 119 32.34 -30.38 -16.41
N GLU A 120 31.31 -30.97 -17.02
CA GLU A 120 31.36 -31.17 -18.47
C GLU A 120 31.18 -29.79 -19.10
N TYR A 121 32.23 -29.33 -19.78
CA TYR A 121 32.19 -28.15 -20.65
C TYR A 121 31.70 -28.57 -22.04
N PRO A 122 30.43 -28.39 -22.43
CA PRO A 122 30.13 -28.24 -23.83
C PRO A 122 30.62 -26.86 -24.27
N ALA A 123 31.66 -26.87 -25.10
CA ALA A 123 32.18 -25.68 -25.75
C ALA A 123 31.09 -25.01 -26.60
N THR A 124 31.10 -23.66 -26.60
CA THR A 124 30.41 -22.73 -27.53
C THR A 124 28.89 -22.62 -27.31
N THR A 125 28.20 -21.46 -27.25
CA THR A 125 28.36 -20.16 -27.94
C THR A 125 27.67 -19.03 -27.15
N SER A 126 28.31 -17.85 -27.19
CA SER A 126 27.76 -16.47 -27.03
C SER A 126 26.90 -16.14 -25.80
N THR A 127 27.53 -15.50 -24.81
CA THR A 127 26.85 -14.47 -24.00
C THR A 127 26.32 -13.39 -24.95
N PRO A 128 25.07 -12.89 -24.81
CA PRO A 128 24.71 -11.64 -25.44
C PRO A 128 25.62 -10.58 -24.81
N GLU A 129 26.55 -10.04 -25.61
CA GLU A 129 27.19 -8.77 -25.29
C GLU A 129 26.06 -7.74 -25.15
N CYS A 130 25.55 -7.57 -23.92
CA CYS A 130 24.87 -6.34 -23.56
C CYS A 130 25.90 -5.25 -23.82
N ASP A 131 25.71 -4.48 -24.89
CA ASP A 131 26.58 -3.39 -25.32
C ASP A 131 26.68 -2.32 -24.23
N ALA A 132 27.48 -2.61 -23.21
CA ALA A 132 27.82 -1.75 -22.08
C ALA A 132 28.81 -0.66 -22.48
N ARG A 133 29.05 -0.46 -23.79
CA ARG A 133 30.09 0.44 -24.29
C ARG A 133 29.80 1.87 -23.81
N PRO A 134 30.75 2.50 -23.09
CA PRO A 134 30.55 3.85 -22.58
C PRO A 134 30.34 4.84 -23.73
N TRP A 135 29.60 5.91 -23.47
CA TRP A 135 29.31 6.96 -24.45
C TRP A 135 29.72 8.33 -23.93
N ALA A 136 30.36 9.13 -24.78
CA ALA A 136 30.72 10.50 -24.45
C ALA A 136 29.51 11.42 -24.67
N CYS A 137 29.19 12.23 -23.67
CA CYS A 137 28.10 13.19 -23.78
C CYS A 137 28.38 14.22 -24.87
N THR A 138 27.41 14.46 -25.77
CA THR A 138 27.52 15.45 -26.84
C THR A 138 27.53 16.89 -26.34
N ALA A 139 27.00 17.15 -25.14
CA ALA A 139 26.97 18.48 -24.53
C ALA A 139 28.19 18.79 -23.65
N CYS A 140 28.60 17.87 -22.77
CA CYS A 140 29.66 18.12 -21.80
C CYS A 140 30.89 17.21 -21.93
N THR A 141 30.94 16.32 -22.93
CA THR A 141 32.03 15.36 -23.17
C THR A 141 32.27 14.29 -22.10
N PHE A 142 31.51 14.30 -21.01
CA PHE A 142 31.65 13.31 -19.93
C PHE A 142 31.38 11.89 -20.44
N ALA A 143 32.25 10.95 -20.05
CA ALA A 143 32.14 9.54 -20.41
C ALA A 143 31.14 8.85 -19.47
N ASN A 144 29.93 8.60 -19.98
CA ASN A 144 28.88 7.90 -19.25
C ASN A 144 28.96 6.39 -19.47
N SER A 145 28.45 5.62 -18.52
CA SER A 145 28.24 4.18 -18.67
C SER A 145 27.31 3.88 -19.85
N GLY A 146 27.57 2.78 -20.59
CA GLY A 146 26.78 2.39 -21.75
C GLY A 146 25.29 2.14 -21.45
N PHE A 147 24.98 1.83 -20.18
CA PHE A 147 23.63 1.56 -19.68
C PHE A 147 22.81 2.82 -19.38
N LEU A 148 23.43 4.00 -19.31
CA LEU A 148 22.73 5.24 -18.97
C LEU A 148 22.17 5.90 -20.23
N VAL A 149 20.91 6.32 -20.15
CA VAL A 149 20.19 7.02 -21.23
C VAL A 149 20.30 8.55 -21.14
N VAL A 150 20.88 9.06 -20.05
CA VAL A 150 21.13 10.49 -19.80
C VAL A 150 22.53 10.67 -19.22
N CYS A 151 23.13 11.84 -19.43
CA CYS A 151 24.43 12.15 -18.86
C CYS A 151 24.32 12.44 -17.36
N GLU A 152 25.17 11.83 -16.53
CA GLU A 152 25.15 12.04 -15.07
C GLU A 152 25.61 13.46 -14.66
N VAL A 153 26.34 14.15 -15.53
CA VAL A 153 26.90 15.49 -15.23
C VAL A 153 25.97 16.62 -15.65
N CYS A 154 25.28 16.47 -16.79
CA CYS A 154 24.51 17.57 -17.39
C CYS A 154 23.11 17.17 -17.85
N GLU A 155 22.68 15.95 -17.54
CA GLU A 155 21.34 15.41 -17.84
C GLU A 155 20.96 15.36 -19.33
N THR A 156 21.90 15.69 -20.23
CA THR A 156 21.68 15.61 -21.68
C THR A 156 21.43 14.15 -22.09
N PRO A 157 20.35 13.85 -22.84
CA PRO A 157 20.03 12.49 -23.23
C PRO A 157 21.05 11.91 -24.22
N LYS A 158 21.25 10.59 -24.17
CA LYS A 158 22.07 9.85 -25.12
C LYS A 158 21.42 9.94 -26.51
N THR A 159 22.14 10.52 -27.46
CA THR A 159 21.76 10.46 -28.87
C THR A 159 21.98 9.03 -29.36
N LEU A 160 20.93 8.38 -29.87
CA LEU A 160 21.02 7.07 -30.51
C LEU A 160 21.82 7.14 -31.81
#